data_AF-A0A2X3II61-F1
#
_entry.id   AF-A0A2X3II61-F1
#
_cell.length_a   1.000
_cell.length_b   1.000
_cell.length_c   1.000
_cell.angle_alpha   90.00
_cell.angle_beta   90.00
_cell.angle_gamma   90.00
#
_symmetry.space_group_name_H-M   'P 1'
#
loop_
_entity.id
_entity.type
_entity.pdbx_description
1 polymer ?
#
loop_
_entity_poly.entity_id
_entity_poly.type
_entity_poly.pdbx_seq_one_letter_code
_entity_poly.pdbx_strand_id
1 'polypeptide(L)' 'MVRDDKQRAMLYDLDRTIQSLKARFGDGEEVLSLLNMYHNLLRQWTEV' A
#
# COMPACT_ATOMS: atom_id res chain seq x y z
N MET A 1 -16.54 4.65 -0.82
CA MET A 1 -15.55 5.57 -1.46
C MET A 1 -14.64 6.04 -0.34
N VAL A 2 -13.32 5.87 -0.44
CA VAL A 2 -12.37 6.35 0.59
C VAL A 2 -12.67 7.83 0.84
N ARG A 3 -13.25 8.13 2.01
CA ARG A 3 -13.89 9.43 2.32
C ARG A 3 -12.89 10.56 2.52
N ASP A 4 -11.61 10.24 2.58
CA ASP A 4 -10.54 11.16 2.93
C ASP A 4 -9.46 11.15 1.84
N ASP A 5 -9.37 12.25 1.07
CA ASP A 5 -8.38 12.42 0.03
C ASP A 5 -6.93 12.25 0.55
N LYS A 6 -6.70 12.55 1.83
CA LYS A 6 -5.39 12.36 2.48
C LYS A 6 -5.05 10.88 2.65
N GLN A 7 -6.04 10.06 3.01
CA GLN A 7 -5.87 8.62 3.12
C GLN A 7 -5.55 8.00 1.76
N ARG A 8 -6.24 8.45 0.71
CA ARG A 8 -5.94 8.03 -0.67
C ARG A 8 -4.53 8.43 -1.10
N ALA A 9 -4.09 9.65 -0.77
CA ALA A 9 -2.73 10.11 -1.06
C ALA A 9 -1.67 9.27 -0.33
N MET A 10 -1.90 8.90 0.93
CA MET A 10 -0.99 8.02 1.68
C MET A 10 -0.90 6.61 1.09
N LEU A 11 -2.04 6.01 0.70
CA LEU A 11 -2.04 4.70 0.02
C LEU A 11 -1.28 4.75 -1.32
N TYR A 12 -1.46 5.83 -2.08
CA TYR A 12 -0.78 6.02 -3.36
C TYR A 12 0.75 6.12 -3.20
N ASP A 13 1.22 6.87 -2.21
CA ASP A 13 2.66 7.01 -1.93
C ASP A 13 3.27 5.68 -1.43
N LEU A 14 2.52 4.96 -0.59
CA LEU A 14 2.91 3.63 -0.11
C LEU A 14 3.02 2.63 -1.26
N ASP A 15 2.02 2.57 -2.15
CA ASP A 15 2.03 1.70 -3.33
C ASP A 15 3.22 1.99 -4.23
N ARG A 16 3.51 3.27 -4.49
CA ARG A 16 4.66 3.69 -5.29
C ARG A 16 5.98 3.25 -4.67
N THR A 17 6.10 3.33 -3.35
CA THR A 17 7.29 2.90 -2.60
C THR A 17 7.46 1.38 -2.67
N ILE A 18 6.38 0.62 -2.51
CA ILE A 18 6.39 -0.85 -2.62
C ILE A 18 6.79 -1.29 -4.03
N GLN A 19 6.24 -0.65 -5.08
CA GLN A 19 6.63 -0.94 -6.46
C GLN A 19 8.11 -0.63 -6.73
N SER A 20 8.62 0.48 -6.19
CA SER A 20 10.05 0.83 -6.29
C SER A 20 10.94 -0.19 -5.59
N LEU A 21 10.56 -0.64 -4.39
CA LEU A 21 11.27 -1.69 -3.66
C LEU A 21 11.23 -3.01 -4.42
N LYS A 22 10.06 -3.39 -4.95
CA LYS A 22 9.90 -4.59 -5.79
C LYS A 22 10.77 -4.54 -7.03
N ALA A 23 10.88 -3.39 -7.69
CA ALA A 23 11.73 -3.23 -8.87
C ALA A 23 13.23 -3.34 -8.54
N ARG A 24 13.65 -2.91 -7.34
CA ARG A 24 15.06 -2.91 -6.92
C ARG A 24 15.52 -4.23 -6.31
N PHE A 25 14.68 -4.86 -5.50
CA PHE A 25 15.03 -6.03 -4.69
C PHE A 25 14.29 -7.30 -5.12
N GLY A 26 13.32 -7.21 -6.04
CA GLY A 26 12.49 -8.33 -6.49
C GLY A 26 11.35 -8.65 -5.53
N ASP A 27 10.80 -9.86 -5.66
CA ASP A 27 9.72 -10.38 -4.81
C ASP A 27 10.28 -11.00 -3.52
N GLY A 28 10.84 -10.16 -2.65
CA GLY A 28 11.28 -10.55 -1.31
C GLY A 28 10.12 -10.66 -0.30
N GLU A 29 10.35 -11.39 0.80
CA GLU A 29 9.37 -11.52 1.89
C GLU A 29 8.98 -10.16 2.48
N GLU A 30 9.90 -9.19 2.56
CA GLU A 30 9.59 -7.86 3.08
C GLU A 30 8.63 -7.09 2.17
N VAL A 31 8.78 -7.24 0.85
CA VAL A 31 7.88 -6.61 -0.15
C VAL A 31 6.48 -7.19 -0.02
N LEU A 32 6.36 -8.52 0.12
CA LEU A 32 5.09 -9.20 0.39
C LEU A 32 4.44 -8.75 1.70
N SER A 33 5.24 -8.57 2.76
CA SER A 33 4.75 -8.05 4.05
C SER A 33 4.20 -6.62 3.92
N LEU A 34 4.90 -5.74 3.20
CA LEU A 34 4.44 -4.38 2.92
C LEU A 34 3.17 -4.37 2.05
N LEU A 35 3.08 -5.26 1.07
CA LEU A 35 1.90 -5.41 0.21
C LEU A 35 0.68 -5.88 1.00
N ASN A 36 0.87 -6.82 1.93
CA ASN A 36 -0.19 -7.24 2.87
C ASN A 36 -0.62 -6.09 3.79
N MET A 37 0.32 -5.27 4.28
CA MET A 37 0.02 -4.09 5.09
C MET A 37 -0.82 -3.08 4.29
N TYR A 38 -0.45 -2.82 3.03
CA TYR A 38 -1.22 -1.97 2.12
C TYR A 38 -2.66 -2.48 1.93
N HIS A 39 -2.86 -3.78 1.69
CA HIS A 39 -4.20 -4.36 1.55
C HIS A 39 -5.03 -4.29 2.84
N ASN A 40 -4.40 -4.38 4.01
CA ASN A 40 -5.09 -4.21 5.29
C ASN A 40 -5.55 -2.77 5.50
N LEU A 41 -4.69 -1.79 5.23
CA LEU A 41 -5.05 -0.37 5.30
C LEU A 41 -6.14 -0.03 4.29
N LEU A 42 -6.03 -0.56 3.06
CA LEU A 42 -7.05 -0.39 2.04
C LEU A 42 -8.41 -0.93 2.53
N ARG A 43 -8.47 -2.16 3.06
CA ARG A 43 -9.72 -2.71 3.61
C ARG A 43 -10.29 -1.85 4.72
N GLN A 44 -9.48 -1.48 5.71
CA GLN A 44 -9.90 -0.66 6.84
C GLN A 44 -10.51 0.69 6.41
N TRP A 45 -9.98 1.31 5.35
CA TRP A 45 -10.46 2.59 4.84
C TRP A 45 -11.56 2.46 3.78
N THR A 46 -11.79 1.25 3.28
CA THR A 46 -12.87 0.93 2.32
C THR A 46 -14.11 0.36 3.01
N GLU A 47 -14.00 -0.15 4.24
CA GLU A 47 -15.14 -0.54 5.12
C GLU A 47 -15.99 0.66 5.62
N VAL A 48 -15.99 1.77 4.88
CA VAL A 48 -16.77 3.01 5.15
C VAL A 48 -17.85 3.24 4.10
#